data_AF-A0A0A0B9K9-F1
#
_entry.id   AF-A0A0A0B9K9-F1
#
_cell.length_a   1.000
_cell.length_b   1.000
_cell.length_c   1.000
_cell.angle_alpha   90.00
_cell.angle_beta   90.00
_cell.angle_gamma   90.00
#
_symmetry.space_group_name_H-M   'P 1'
#
loop_
_entity.id
_entity.type
_entity.pdbx_description
1 polymer ?
#
loop_
_entity_poly.entity_id
_entity_poly.type
_entity_poly.pdbx_seq_one_letter_code
_entity_poly.pdbx_strand_id
1 'polypeptide(L)'
;RFVAGRRTGLTRAAARALRAVDCLQVPVAQGRLRVVDAGTVAAAHAAGRQVHVWTVNDPAQMRALLDLGVDGLVTDRADLLRDVLRERGTWR
;
A
#
# COMPACT_ATOMS: atom_id res chain seq x y z
N ARG A 1 -14.25 1.46 -1.97
CA ARG A 1 -14.97 0.17 -2.22
C ARG A 1 -14.05 -1.03 -2.50
N PHE A 2 -12.73 -0.85 -2.69
CA PHE A 2 -11.78 -1.94 -2.99
C PHE A 2 -11.52 -2.89 -1.79
N VAL A 3 -11.19 -2.35 -0.62
CA VAL A 3 -10.78 -3.13 0.57
C VAL A 3 -11.87 -4.12 1.04
N ALA A 4 -13.14 -3.70 1.00
CA ALA A 4 -14.27 -4.55 1.37
C ALA A 4 -14.52 -5.69 0.35
N GLY A 5 -14.24 -5.46 -0.94
CA GLY A 5 -14.50 -6.43 -2.00
C GLY A 5 -13.63 -7.69 -1.92
N ARG A 6 -12.39 -7.58 -1.42
CA ARG A 6 -11.47 -8.73 -1.32
C ARG A 6 -11.84 -9.68 -0.18
N ARG A 7 -12.43 -9.18 0.91
CA ARG A 7 -12.89 -10.00 2.04
C ARG A 7 -14.25 -10.66 1.81
N THR A 8 -15.01 -10.20 0.82
CA THR A 8 -16.39 -10.63 0.55
C THR A 8 -16.53 -11.49 -0.71
N GLY A 9 -15.42 -11.79 -1.42
CA GLY A 9 -15.46 -12.58 -2.67
C GLY A 9 -15.99 -11.81 -3.90
N LEU A 10 -16.25 -10.52 -3.78
CA LEU A 10 -16.79 -9.65 -4.84
C LEU A 10 -15.69 -9.12 -5.78
N THR A 11 -14.79 -9.99 -6.23
CA THR A 11 -13.57 -9.66 -6.98
C THR A 11 -13.84 -8.90 -8.28
N ARG A 12 -14.92 -9.20 -9.00
CA ARG A 12 -15.28 -8.49 -10.25
C ARG A 12 -15.67 -7.03 -10.03
N ALA A 13 -16.42 -6.74 -8.97
CA ALA A 13 -16.79 -5.37 -8.63
C ALA A 13 -15.59 -4.54 -8.16
N ALA A 14 -14.71 -5.16 -7.36
CA ALA A 14 -13.44 -4.56 -6.97
C ALA A 14 -12.54 -4.30 -8.18
N ALA A 15 -12.39 -5.26 -9.10
CA ALA A 15 -11.61 -5.11 -10.31
C ALA A 15 -12.15 -3.99 -11.22
N ARG A 16 -13.48 -3.86 -11.36
CA ARG A 16 -14.08 -2.76 -12.13
C ARG A 16 -13.81 -1.39 -11.50
N ALA A 17 -13.88 -1.28 -10.17
CA ALA A 17 -13.56 -0.04 -9.48
C ALA A 17 -12.08 0.35 -9.65
N LEU A 18 -11.17 -0.62 -9.70
CA LEU A 18 -9.75 -0.38 -9.93
C LEU A 18 -9.41 0.02 -11.37
N ARG A 19 -10.27 -0.24 -12.36
CA ARG A 19 -10.01 0.18 -13.75
C ARG A 19 -9.98 1.70 -13.92
N ALA A 20 -10.62 2.45 -13.02
CA ALA A 20 -10.75 3.91 -13.14
C ALA A 20 -9.68 4.70 -12.37
N VAL A 21 -8.71 4.04 -11.73
CA VAL A 21 -7.67 4.69 -10.93
C VAL A 21 -6.31 4.10 -11.26
N ASP A 22 -5.26 4.90 -11.17
CA ASP A 22 -3.88 4.43 -11.43
C ASP A 22 -3.18 3.91 -10.17
N CYS A 23 -3.53 4.48 -9.00
CA CYS A 23 -2.95 4.13 -7.71
C CYS A 23 -4.01 4.13 -6.60
N LEU A 24 -3.81 3.26 -5.61
CA LEU A 24 -4.54 3.26 -4.35
C LEU A 24 -3.73 3.99 -3.29
N GLN A 25 -4.28 5.07 -2.74
CA GLN A 25 -3.72 5.72 -1.55
C GLN A 25 -4.57 5.39 -0.33
N VAL A 26 -4.00 4.65 0.63
CA VAL A 26 -4.76 4.08 1.75
C VAL A 26 -4.00 4.17 3.07
N PRO A 27 -4.71 4.20 4.22
CA PRO A 27 -4.06 4.04 5.50
C PRO A 27 -3.63 2.58 5.72
N VAL A 28 -2.71 2.32 6.65
CA VAL A 28 -2.35 0.95 7.07
C VAL A 28 -3.58 0.20 7.59
N ALA A 29 -4.42 0.90 8.37
CA ALA A 29 -5.67 0.41 8.90
C ALA A 29 -6.71 1.53 9.02
N GLN A 30 -7.99 1.16 8.93
CA GLN A 30 -9.14 2.04 9.14
C GLN A 30 -9.98 1.48 10.29
N GLY A 31 -9.83 2.05 11.49
CA GLY A 31 -10.41 1.49 12.71
C GLY A 31 -9.92 0.05 12.94
N ARG A 32 -10.85 -0.92 13.05
CA ARG A 32 -10.52 -2.34 13.23
C ARG A 32 -10.09 -3.06 11.94
N LEU A 33 -10.20 -2.41 10.79
CA LEU A 33 -9.92 -3.01 9.49
C LEU A 33 -8.46 -2.79 9.11
N ARG A 34 -7.66 -3.86 9.07
CA ARG A 34 -6.38 -3.88 8.33
C ARG A 34 -6.67 -3.63 6.85
N VAL A 35 -6.16 -2.52 6.32
CA VAL A 35 -6.39 -2.13 4.92
C VAL A 35 -5.25 -2.60 4.03
N VAL A 36 -4.03 -2.57 4.55
CA VAL A 36 -2.83 -3.03 3.85
C VAL A 36 -2.35 -4.35 4.44
N ASP A 37 -2.38 -5.38 3.62
CA ASP A 37 -1.83 -6.72 3.84
C ASP A 37 -1.38 -7.32 2.51
N ALA A 38 -0.62 -8.43 2.55
CA ALA A 38 -0.06 -9.07 1.37
C ALA A 38 -1.11 -9.40 0.30
N GLY A 39 -2.33 -9.77 0.73
CA GLY A 39 -3.41 -10.11 -0.19
C GLY A 39 -3.97 -8.87 -0.91
N THR A 40 -4.14 -7.76 -0.18
CA THR A 40 -4.61 -6.50 -0.78
C THR A 40 -3.59 -5.91 -1.75
N VAL A 41 -2.30 -5.96 -1.42
CA VAL A 41 -1.21 -5.51 -2.29
C VAL A 41 -1.18 -6.36 -3.57
N ALA A 42 -1.12 -7.69 -3.44
CA ALA A 42 -1.11 -8.60 -4.59
C ALA A 42 -2.34 -8.43 -5.51
N ALA A 43 -3.51 -8.14 -4.94
CA ALA A 43 -4.72 -7.90 -5.74
C ALA A 43 -4.68 -6.56 -6.50
N ALA A 44 -4.09 -5.52 -5.92
CA ALA A 44 -3.90 -4.25 -6.60
C ALA A 44 -2.90 -4.40 -7.76
N HIS A 45 -1.77 -5.07 -7.52
CA HIS A 45 -0.77 -5.37 -8.53
C HIS A 45 -1.32 -6.25 -9.66
N ALA A 46 -2.12 -7.28 -9.35
CA ALA A 46 -2.79 -8.09 -10.36
C ALA A 46 -3.78 -7.30 -11.24
N ALA A 47 -4.25 -6.16 -10.77
CA ALA A 47 -5.05 -5.22 -11.54
C ALA A 47 -4.21 -4.11 -12.21
N GLY A 48 -2.88 -4.19 -12.15
CA GLY A 48 -1.95 -3.22 -12.72
C GLY A 48 -1.89 -1.89 -11.96
N ARG A 49 -2.27 -1.87 -10.68
CA ARG A 49 -2.40 -0.64 -9.87
C ARG A 49 -1.37 -0.59 -8.76
N GLN A 50 -0.81 0.59 -8.54
CA GLN A 50 0.12 0.87 -7.45
C GLN A 50 -0.61 1.01 -6.11
N VAL A 51 0.10 0.77 -5.01
CA VAL A 51 -0.38 0.96 -3.64
C VAL A 51 0.56 1.90 -2.88
N HIS A 52 0.07 3.07 -2.52
CA HIS A 52 0.76 4.01 -1.64
C HIS A 52 0.10 4.05 -0.27
N VAL A 53 0.92 4.07 0.78
CA VAL A 53 0.43 4.03 2.17
C VAL A 53 0.78 5.32 2.90
N TRP A 54 -0.20 5.85 3.63
CA TRP A 54 -0.08 7.07 4.43
C TRP A 54 -0.63 6.84 5.85
N THR A 55 -0.27 7.63 6.86
CA THR A 55 1.02 8.31 7.02
C THR A 55 1.91 7.39 7.84
N VAL A 56 3.12 7.10 7.37
CA VAL A 56 4.03 6.13 8.00
C VAL A 56 5.26 6.86 8.49
N ASN A 57 5.42 6.99 9.81
CA ASN A 57 6.51 7.77 10.42
C ASN A 57 7.58 6.90 11.12
N ASP A 58 7.30 5.61 11.32
CA ASP A 58 8.21 4.68 11.99
C ASP A 58 9.09 3.90 10.98
N PRO A 59 10.44 3.92 11.08
CA PRO A 59 11.32 3.22 10.14
C PRO A 59 11.14 1.70 10.09
N ALA A 60 10.77 1.06 11.20
CA ALA A 60 10.53 -0.39 11.20
C ALA A 60 9.27 -0.72 10.39
N GLN A 61 8.21 0.08 10.57
CA GLN A 61 6.99 -0.01 9.76
C GLN A 61 7.24 0.32 8.28
N MET A 62 8.07 1.33 7.98
CA MET A 62 8.45 1.63 6.59
C MET A 62 9.07 0.41 5.92
N ARG A 63 10.06 -0.23 6.56
CA ARG A 63 10.70 -1.45 6.06
C ARG A 63 9.69 -2.56 5.85
N ALA A 64 8.87 -2.85 6.86
CA ALA A 64 7.87 -3.90 6.78
C ALA A 64 6.85 -3.69 5.64
N LEU A 65 6.41 -2.45 5.40
CA LEU A 65 5.47 -2.14 4.31
C LEU A 65 6.16 -2.21 2.94
N LEU A 66 7.40 -1.74 2.83
CA LEU A 66 8.18 -1.86 1.59
C LEU A 66 8.48 -3.32 1.26
N ASP A 67 8.75 -4.16 2.27
CA ASP A 67 8.95 -5.60 2.10
C ASP A 67 7.64 -6.33 1.74
N LEU A 68 6.50 -5.80 2.20
CA LEU A 68 5.17 -6.24 1.78
C LEU A 68 4.89 -5.94 0.29
N GLY A 69 5.69 -5.07 -0.33
CA GLY A 69 5.57 -4.69 -1.73
C GLY A 69 4.72 -3.46 -1.99
N VAL A 70 4.52 -2.57 -1.01
CA VAL A 70 3.89 -1.27 -1.31
C VAL A 70 4.82 -0.44 -2.21
N ASP A 71 4.22 0.27 -3.17
CA ASP A 71 4.96 1.03 -4.18
C ASP A 71 5.42 2.40 -3.68
N GLY A 72 4.77 2.93 -2.64
CA GLY A 72 5.08 4.25 -2.10
C GLY A 72 4.65 4.44 -0.66
N LEU A 73 5.36 5.30 0.04
CA LEU A 73 5.06 5.72 1.41
C LEU A 73 4.91 7.24 1.46
N VAL A 74 3.88 7.70 2.15
CA VAL A 74 3.69 9.10 2.52
C VAL A 74 4.04 9.23 4.00
N THR A 75 4.90 10.18 4.33
CA THR A 75 5.49 10.32 5.67
C THR A 75 5.68 11.80 6.00
N ASP A 76 5.60 12.12 7.29
CA ASP A 76 6.07 13.40 7.82
C ASP A 76 7.58 13.37 8.12
N ARG A 77 8.19 12.18 8.06
CA ARG A 77 9.61 11.91 8.34
C ARG A 77 10.37 11.48 7.10
N ALA A 78 10.41 12.38 6.12
CA ALA A 78 11.10 12.15 4.85
C ALA A 78 12.61 11.91 5.02
N ASP A 79 13.21 12.46 6.09
CA ASP A 79 14.58 12.18 6.50
C ASP A 79 14.79 10.68 6.77
N LEU A 80 13.91 10.07 7.56
CA LEU A 80 13.98 8.65 7.91
C LEU A 80 13.64 7.75 6.72
N LEU A 81 12.63 8.12 5.93
CA LEU A 81 12.27 7.34 4.74
C LEU A 81 13.41 7.33 3.71
N ARG A 82 14.09 8.46 3.50
CA ARG A 82 15.27 8.53 2.63
C ARG A 82 16.35 7.56 3.10
N ASP A 83 16.64 7.52 4.39
CA ASP A 83 17.68 6.63 4.93
C ASP A 83 17.30 5.15 4.74
N VAL A 84 16.04 4.77 4.99
CA VAL A 84 15.51 3.44 4.68
C VAL A 84 15.63 3.12 3.18
N LEU A 85 15.30 4.04 2.29
CA LEU A 85 15.39 3.82 0.84
C LEU A 85 16.85 3.70 0.35
N ARG A 86 17.78 4.40 1.00
CA ARG A 86 19.23 4.29 0.74
C ARG A 86 19.79 2.95 1.22
N GLU A 87 19.44 2.50 2.43
CA GLU A 87 19.79 1.17 2.96
C GLU A 87 19.36 0.06 1.99
N ARG A 88 18.19 0.24 1.35
CA ARG A 88 17.63 -0.71 0.37
C ARG A 88 18.20 -0.58 -1.04
N GLY A 89 19.07 0.40 -1.31
CA GLY A 89 19.59 0.67 -2.67
C GLY A 89 18.52 1.14 -3.67
N THR A 90 17.38 1.62 -3.18
CA THR A 90 16.23 2.08 -3.98
C THR A 90 16.13 3.59 -4.08
N TRP A 91 16.99 4.33 -3.38
CA TRP A 91 17.12 5.78 -3.50
C TRP A 91 18.01 6.12 -4.70
N ARG A 92 17.45 6.83 -5.68
CA ARG A 92 18.12 7.25 -6.92
C ARG A 92 17.86 8.72 -7.18
#